data_AF-A0A9P7ACA2-F1
#
_entry.id   AF-A0A9P7ACA2-F1
#
_cell.length_a   1.000
_cell.length_b   1.000
_cell.length_c   1.000
_cell.angle_alpha   90.00
_cell.angle_beta   90.00
_cell.angle_gamma   90.00
#
_symmetry.space_group_name_H-M   'P 1'
#
loop_
_entity.id
_entity.type
_entity.pdbx_description
1 polymer ?
#
loop_
_entity_poly.entity_id
_entity_poly.type
_entity_poly.pdbx_seq_one_letter_code
_entity_poly.pdbx_strand_id
1 'polypeptide(L)'
;RGLVVCSCGSTGRVTKSAKLLKRMVEEDIFDFVLAFAGISTLDAVVVPALNRFVENVYVYDMKLWEALEESFGEDRHALNHSPVLLSFSDFKIDSNQKRHRVVDTRVLAYSNLQDGRPWGLDIFRCFNATCQAPAYNIIFHPHGKQYYGKHWVETKIRYSCLVCKETVRGISCPTWIHGARSQNYGRVWYQWPLTPEQQRDIGIIS
;
A
#
# COMPACT_ATOMS: atom_id res chain seq x y z
N ARG A 1 13.05 10.36 -16.40
CA ARG A 1 13.69 9.04 -16.20
C ARG A 1 13.00 8.31 -15.06
N GLY A 2 12.46 7.12 -15.31
CA GLY A 2 11.88 6.26 -14.27
C GLY A 2 12.75 5.04 -14.00
N LEU A 3 12.75 4.55 -12.76
CA LEU A 3 13.33 3.26 -12.38
C LEU A 3 12.23 2.33 -11.89
N VAL A 4 12.23 1.09 -12.41
CA VAL A 4 11.35 0.01 -11.93
C VAL A 4 12.20 -1.09 -11.34
N VAL A 5 11.92 -1.46 -10.10
CA VAL A 5 12.65 -2.49 -9.35
C VAL A 5 11.79 -3.74 -9.22
N CYS A 6 12.08 -4.75 -10.05
CA CYS A 6 11.52 -6.09 -9.98
C CYS A 6 12.52 -7.01 -9.26
N SER A 7 12.46 -7.07 -7.94
CA SER A 7 13.34 -7.93 -7.14
C SER A 7 12.57 -9.06 -6.48
N CYS A 8 13.16 -10.26 -6.43
CA CYS A 8 12.69 -11.37 -5.61
C CYS A 8 12.95 -11.03 -4.12
N GLY A 9 12.04 -10.29 -3.50
CA GLY A 9 12.16 -9.86 -2.11
C GLY A 9 11.47 -8.52 -1.84
N SER A 10 11.13 -8.28 -0.58
CA SER A 10 10.32 -7.14 -0.17
C SER A 10 11.12 -5.83 -0.06
N THR A 11 11.80 -5.44 -1.15
CA THR A 11 12.60 -4.21 -1.22
C THR A 11 11.76 -2.98 -0.84
N GLY A 12 10.46 -2.97 -1.14
CA GLY A 12 9.53 -1.94 -0.67
C GLY A 12 9.18 -1.99 0.83
N ARG A 13 9.22 -3.17 1.48
CA ARG A 13 8.87 -3.31 2.91
C ARG A 13 10.04 -3.01 3.86
N VAL A 14 11.27 -3.15 3.40
CA VAL A 14 12.42 -2.83 4.25
C VAL A 14 12.57 -1.30 4.30
N THR A 15 12.28 -0.69 5.45
CA THR A 15 12.34 0.77 5.63
C THR A 15 13.65 1.39 5.17
N LYS A 16 14.78 0.71 5.40
CA LYS A 16 16.09 1.17 4.92
C LYS A 16 16.16 1.21 3.38
N SER A 17 15.71 0.15 2.71
CA SER A 17 15.65 0.07 1.25
C SER A 17 14.68 1.09 0.67
N ALA A 18 13.48 1.22 1.23
CA ALA A 18 12.50 2.22 0.80
C ALA A 18 13.04 3.66 0.91
N LYS A 19 13.77 3.97 2.00
CA LYS A 19 14.46 5.27 2.15
C LYS A 19 15.54 5.49 1.09
N LEU A 20 16.30 4.47 0.72
CA LEU A 20 17.30 4.56 -0.35
C LEU A 20 16.64 4.82 -1.71
N LEU A 21 15.55 4.10 -2.03
CA LEU A 21 14.80 4.33 -3.27
C LEU A 21 14.21 5.74 -3.33
N LYS A 22 13.62 6.21 -2.23
CA LYS A 22 13.13 7.59 -2.11
C LYS A 22 14.23 8.62 -2.35
N ARG A 23 15.42 8.39 -1.78
CA ARG A 23 16.57 9.28 -1.90
C ARG A 23 17.00 9.49 -3.35
N MET A 24 16.91 8.46 -4.19
CA MET A 24 17.22 8.60 -5.62
C MET A 24 16.29 9.60 -6.34
N VAL A 25 15.06 9.74 -5.86
CA VAL A 25 14.13 10.77 -6.35
C VAL A 25 14.43 12.12 -5.70
N GLU A 26 14.75 12.15 -4.40
CA GLU A 26 15.14 13.39 -3.70
C GLU A 26 16.38 14.05 -4.32
N GLU A 27 17.34 13.25 -4.79
CA GLU A 27 18.59 13.70 -5.43
C GLU A 27 18.46 13.91 -6.96
N ASP A 28 17.24 13.92 -7.50
CA ASP A 28 16.94 14.15 -8.92
C ASP A 28 17.64 13.18 -9.89
N ILE A 29 18.00 11.97 -9.41
CA ILE A 29 18.57 10.91 -10.25
C ILE A 29 17.48 10.30 -11.14
N PHE A 30 16.30 10.06 -10.55
CA PHE A 30 15.08 9.59 -11.24
C PHE A 30 13.88 10.46 -10.86
N ASP A 31 12.93 10.60 -11.79
CA ASP A 31 11.65 11.30 -11.55
C ASP A 31 10.74 10.47 -10.64
N PHE A 32 10.85 9.14 -10.77
CA PHE A 32 10.16 8.19 -9.92
C PHE A 32 10.92 6.88 -9.80
N VAL A 33 10.65 6.17 -8.70
CA VAL A 33 11.07 4.80 -8.47
C VAL A 33 9.84 3.97 -8.09
N LEU A 34 9.54 2.96 -8.90
CA LEU A 34 8.49 1.99 -8.65
C LEU A 34 9.11 0.69 -8.15
N ALA A 35 8.62 0.15 -7.05
CA ALA A 35 9.07 -1.12 -6.50
C ALA A 35 7.88 -1.96 -6.03
N PHE A 36 8.04 -3.28 -6.08
CA PHE A 36 7.06 -4.19 -5.53
C PHE A 36 7.35 -4.45 -4.05
N ALA A 37 6.30 -4.46 -3.22
CA ALA A 37 6.40 -4.70 -1.79
C ALA A 37 5.99 -6.13 -1.40
N GLY A 38 5.68 -7.00 -2.35
CA GLY A 38 5.40 -8.42 -2.11
C GLY A 38 6.66 -9.24 -1.79
N ILE A 39 6.46 -10.51 -1.41
CA ILE A 39 7.54 -11.47 -1.16
C ILE A 39 8.09 -12.02 -2.49
N SER A 40 7.22 -12.13 -3.49
CA SER A 40 7.53 -12.58 -4.85
C SER A 40 6.76 -11.71 -5.84
N THR A 41 7.30 -11.57 -7.04
CA THR A 41 6.64 -10.95 -8.19
C THR A 41 6.62 -11.97 -9.31
N LEU A 42 5.44 -12.36 -9.77
CA LEU A 42 5.29 -13.16 -10.99
C LEU A 42 5.18 -12.22 -12.19
N ASP A 43 6.16 -12.27 -13.08
CA ASP A 43 6.26 -11.38 -14.24
C ASP A 43 4.98 -11.40 -15.09
N ALA A 44 4.43 -12.59 -15.35
CA ALA A 44 3.19 -12.76 -16.11
C ALA A 44 1.97 -12.02 -15.50
N VAL A 45 2.02 -11.70 -14.20
CA VAL A 45 0.96 -10.99 -13.49
C VAL A 45 1.22 -9.48 -13.46
N VAL A 46 2.46 -9.04 -13.26
CA VAL A 46 2.76 -7.61 -13.04
C VAL A 46 3.14 -6.85 -14.31
N VAL A 47 3.70 -7.53 -15.31
CA VAL A 47 4.18 -6.90 -16.56
C VAL A 47 3.06 -6.24 -17.36
N PRO A 48 1.85 -6.82 -17.51
CA PRO A 48 0.76 -6.14 -18.22
C PRO A 48 0.39 -4.79 -17.59
N ALA A 49 0.21 -4.76 -16.27
CA ALA A 49 -0.08 -3.53 -15.52
C ALA A 49 1.09 -2.54 -15.59
N LEU A 50 2.34 -3.03 -15.55
CA LEU A 50 3.52 -2.18 -15.67
C LEU A 50 3.66 -1.53 -17.05
N ASN A 51 3.39 -2.29 -18.13
CA ASN A 51 3.42 -1.75 -19.49
C ASN A 51 2.39 -0.63 -19.65
N ARG A 52 1.17 -0.84 -19.15
CA ARG A 52 0.13 0.18 -19.14
C ARG A 52 0.51 1.40 -18.31
N PHE A 53 1.20 1.21 -17.19
CA PHE A 53 1.72 2.31 -16.39
C PHE A 53 2.75 3.16 -17.16
N VAL A 54 3.71 2.50 -17.83
CA VAL A 54 4.72 3.19 -18.64
C VAL A 54 4.06 3.93 -19.80
N GLU A 55 3.08 3.32 -20.47
CA GLU A 55 2.30 3.96 -21.53
C GLU A 55 1.53 5.18 -21.01
N ASN A 56 0.82 5.06 -19.90
CA ASN A 56 0.11 6.15 -19.25
C ASN A 56 1.01 7.33 -18.90
N VAL A 57 2.23 7.08 -18.41
CA VAL A 57 3.18 8.13 -18.05
C VAL A 57 3.80 8.79 -19.27
N TYR A 58 4.30 8.02 -20.24
CA TYR A 58 5.14 8.56 -21.32
C TYR A 58 4.40 8.85 -22.63
N VAL A 59 3.27 8.17 -22.88
CA VAL A 59 2.46 8.37 -24.09
C VAL A 59 1.28 9.28 -23.80
N TYR A 60 0.60 9.07 -22.68
CA TYR A 60 -0.60 9.84 -22.31
C TYR A 60 -0.33 11.02 -21.35
N ASP A 61 0.93 11.24 -20.97
CA ASP A 61 1.36 12.35 -20.09
C ASP A 61 0.56 12.44 -18.78
N MET A 62 0.17 11.29 -18.23
CA MET A 62 -0.56 11.22 -16.99
C MET A 62 0.35 11.48 -15.78
N LYS A 63 -0.21 12.07 -14.72
CA LYS A 63 0.51 12.18 -13.45
C LYS A 63 0.83 10.81 -12.90
N LEU A 64 2.04 10.66 -12.37
CA LEU A 64 2.58 9.36 -11.91
C LEU A 64 1.65 8.58 -10.98
N TRP A 65 1.05 9.24 -9.99
CA TRP A 65 0.13 8.56 -9.07
C TRP A 65 -1.19 8.14 -9.73
N GLU A 66 -1.73 8.99 -10.60
CA GLU A 66 -2.97 8.71 -11.34
C GLU A 66 -2.75 7.58 -12.35
N ALA A 67 -1.62 7.61 -13.07
CA ALA A 67 -1.19 6.53 -13.96
C ALA A 67 -1.08 5.19 -13.22
N LEU A 68 -0.53 5.19 -12.01
CA LEU A 68 -0.42 3.98 -11.18
C LEU A 68 -1.81 3.46 -10.76
N GLU A 69 -2.67 4.34 -10.26
CA GLU A 69 -4.04 3.99 -9.82
C GLU A 69 -4.92 3.48 -10.96
N GLU A 70 -4.69 3.90 -12.19
CA GLU A 70 -5.40 3.37 -13.36
C GLU A 70 -4.82 2.03 -13.81
N SER A 71 -3.49 1.94 -13.94
CA SER A 71 -2.83 0.76 -14.53
C SER A 71 -2.91 -0.47 -13.64
N PHE A 72 -2.58 -0.31 -12.35
CA PHE A 72 -2.72 -1.38 -11.36
C PHE A 72 -4.13 -1.44 -10.78
N GLY A 73 -4.92 -0.39 -11.01
CA GLY A 73 -6.28 -0.35 -10.53
C GLY A 73 -7.18 -1.37 -11.19
N GLU A 74 -7.08 -1.52 -12.50
CA GLU A 74 -7.91 -2.45 -13.26
C GLU A 74 -7.47 -3.90 -13.04
N ASP A 75 -6.22 -4.13 -12.65
CA ASP A 75 -5.66 -5.45 -12.41
C ASP A 75 -5.64 -5.83 -10.91
N ARG A 76 -6.77 -6.42 -10.46
CA ARG A 76 -6.88 -6.98 -9.11
C ARG A 76 -5.82 -8.05 -8.84
N HIS A 77 -5.42 -8.82 -9.84
CA HIS A 77 -4.49 -9.94 -9.65
C HIS A 77 -3.08 -9.43 -9.33
N ALA A 78 -2.63 -8.37 -10.01
CA ALA A 78 -1.35 -7.72 -9.72
C ALA A 78 -1.27 -7.22 -8.28
N LEU A 79 -2.25 -6.43 -7.83
CA LEU A 79 -2.25 -5.89 -6.45
C LEU A 79 -2.55 -6.94 -5.38
N ASN A 80 -3.33 -7.98 -5.71
CA ASN A 80 -3.51 -9.11 -4.80
C ASN A 80 -2.24 -10.00 -4.75
N HIS A 81 -1.35 -9.95 -5.73
CA HIS A 81 -0.08 -10.67 -5.63
C HIS A 81 0.96 -9.86 -4.86
N SER A 82 1.14 -8.59 -5.22
CA SER A 82 2.11 -7.70 -4.59
C SER A 82 1.59 -6.27 -4.53
N PRO A 83 1.56 -5.64 -3.35
CA PRO A 83 1.42 -4.19 -3.26
C PRO A 83 2.54 -3.49 -4.03
N VAL A 84 2.25 -2.29 -4.52
CA VAL A 84 3.20 -1.48 -5.30
C VAL A 84 3.56 -0.24 -4.51
N LEU A 85 4.85 0.00 -4.35
CA LEU A 85 5.41 1.20 -3.75
C LEU A 85 5.88 2.12 -4.87
N LEU A 86 5.50 3.40 -4.80
CA LEU A 86 5.95 4.44 -5.72
C LEU A 86 6.54 5.60 -4.91
N SER A 87 7.81 5.87 -5.13
CA SER A 87 8.48 7.11 -4.73
C SER A 87 8.49 8.05 -5.92
N PHE A 88 7.98 9.27 -5.76
CA PHE A 88 7.88 10.24 -6.85
C PHE A 88 7.89 11.65 -6.32
N SER A 89 8.33 12.61 -7.14
CA SER A 89 8.18 14.02 -6.82
C SER A 89 6.88 14.60 -7.33
N ASP A 90 6.29 15.43 -6.50
CA ASP A 90 5.16 16.29 -6.83
C ASP A 90 5.48 17.73 -6.43
N PHE A 91 4.73 18.70 -6.96
CA PHE A 91 4.85 20.09 -6.56
C PHE A 91 3.72 20.46 -5.62
N LYS A 92 4.05 20.82 -4.38
CA LYS A 92 3.08 21.35 -3.42
C LYS A 92 3.19 22.87 -3.40
N ILE A 93 2.05 23.54 -3.24
CA ILE A 93 1.97 24.99 -3.08
C ILE A 93 1.94 25.26 -1.58
N ASP A 94 2.89 26.05 -1.08
CA ASP A 94 2.92 26.45 0.32
C ASP A 94 1.89 27.55 0.63
N SER A 95 1.77 27.92 1.91
CA SER A 95 0.90 29.02 2.36
C SER A 95 1.23 30.37 1.70
N ASN A 96 2.44 30.52 1.17
CA ASN A 96 2.93 31.72 0.51
C ASN A 96 2.80 31.63 -1.02
N GLN A 97 2.01 30.67 -1.53
CA GLN A 97 1.80 30.42 -2.97
C GLN A 97 3.08 30.01 -3.73
N LYS A 98 4.15 29.63 -3.03
CA LYS A 98 5.38 29.13 -3.66
C LYS A 98 5.27 27.64 -3.90
N ARG A 99 5.62 27.24 -5.12
CA ARG A 99 5.77 25.84 -5.50
C ARG A 99 7.07 25.30 -4.92
N HIS A 100 6.97 24.25 -4.12
CA HIS A 100 8.11 23.50 -3.64
C HIS A 100 7.98 22.04 -4.07
N ARG A 101 9.10 21.46 -4.52
CA ARG A 101 9.17 20.06 -4.87
C ARG A 101 9.14 19.24 -3.60
N VAL A 102 8.25 18.25 -3.55
CA VAL A 102 8.12 17.31 -2.44
C VAL A 102 8.19 15.90 -2.99
N VAL A 103 9.04 15.07 -2.40
CA VAL A 103 9.09 13.65 -2.72
C VAL A 103 8.21 12.89 -1.74
N ASP A 104 7.14 12.31 -2.28
CA ASP A 104 6.25 11.42 -1.54
C ASP A 104 6.63 9.96 -1.82
N THR A 105 6.29 9.07 -0.89
CA THR A 105 6.34 7.63 -1.12
C THR A 105 5.03 7.02 -0.64
N ARG A 106 4.34 6.35 -1.56
CA ARG A 106 3.01 5.80 -1.32
C ARG A 106 2.99 4.33 -1.72
N VAL A 107 2.18 3.55 -1.02
CA VAL A 107 1.90 2.15 -1.35
C VAL A 107 0.47 2.05 -1.84
N LEU A 108 0.27 1.43 -3.01
CA LEU A 108 -1.02 0.98 -3.51
C LEU A 108 -1.16 -0.52 -3.23
N ALA A 109 -2.24 -0.91 -2.57
CA ALA A 109 -2.45 -2.29 -2.13
C ALA A 109 -3.90 -2.74 -2.33
N TYR A 110 -4.09 -4.07 -2.37
CA TYR A 110 -5.42 -4.69 -2.40
C TYR A 110 -5.77 -5.30 -1.04
N SER A 111 -6.92 -4.92 -0.50
CA SER A 111 -7.48 -5.47 0.73
C SER A 111 -8.12 -6.82 0.46
N ASN A 112 -7.62 -7.85 1.13
CA ASN A 112 -8.14 -9.19 1.06
C ASN A 112 -8.10 -9.85 2.44
N LEU A 113 -9.27 -9.91 3.11
CA LEU A 113 -9.38 -10.50 4.44
C LEU A 113 -9.12 -12.01 4.44
N GLN A 114 -9.40 -12.71 3.33
CA GLN A 114 -9.18 -14.15 3.22
C GLN A 114 -7.69 -14.47 3.17
N ASP A 115 -6.89 -13.62 2.53
CA ASP A 115 -5.43 -13.75 2.44
C ASP A 115 -4.69 -13.09 3.63
N GLY A 116 -5.41 -12.73 4.71
CA GLY A 116 -4.79 -12.10 5.87
C GLY A 116 -4.29 -10.67 5.62
N ARG A 117 -4.93 -9.91 4.73
CA ARG A 117 -4.54 -8.53 4.35
C ARG A 117 -5.66 -7.52 4.60
N PRO A 118 -5.99 -7.22 5.87
CA PRO A 118 -6.92 -6.15 6.17
C PRO A 118 -6.41 -4.82 5.61
N TRP A 119 -7.21 -4.16 4.78
CA TRP A 119 -6.86 -2.88 4.15
C TRP A 119 -5.51 -2.91 3.43
N GLY A 120 -5.18 -4.03 2.79
CA GLY A 120 -3.94 -4.19 2.02
C GLY A 120 -2.66 -4.26 2.86
N LEU A 121 -2.78 -4.49 4.18
CA LEU A 121 -1.67 -4.60 5.10
C LEU A 121 -1.40 -6.06 5.44
N ASP A 122 -0.31 -6.61 4.91
CA ASP A 122 0.21 -7.93 5.29
C ASP A 122 1.16 -7.90 6.50
N ILE A 123 1.52 -6.70 6.96
CA ILE A 123 2.36 -6.47 8.14
C ILE A 123 1.55 -6.36 9.45
N PHE A 124 0.23 -6.52 9.38
CA PHE A 124 -0.65 -6.49 10.54
C PHE A 124 -0.22 -7.52 11.59
N ARG A 125 -0.31 -7.16 12.87
CA ARG A 125 0.05 -8.03 14.00
C ARG A 125 -1.10 -8.19 14.98
N CYS A 126 -1.10 -9.29 15.71
CA CYS A 126 -1.99 -9.47 16.83
C CYS A 126 -1.69 -8.40 17.89
N PHE A 127 -2.71 -7.67 18.34
CA PHE A 127 -2.56 -6.60 19.32
C PHE A 127 -2.15 -7.09 20.71
N ASN A 128 -2.23 -8.40 20.98
CA ASN A 128 -1.68 -8.96 22.19
C ASN A 128 -0.18 -8.69 22.26
N ALA A 129 0.24 -7.91 23.26
CA ALA A 129 1.63 -7.52 23.43
C ALA A 129 2.59 -8.71 23.63
N THR A 130 2.09 -9.82 24.19
CA THR A 130 2.90 -11.03 24.40
C THR A 130 2.94 -11.94 23.16
N CYS A 131 1.98 -11.82 22.24
CA CYS A 131 1.88 -12.70 21.07
C CYS A 131 2.48 -12.09 19.80
N GLN A 132 2.06 -10.88 19.42
CA GLN A 132 2.51 -10.18 18.20
C GLN A 132 2.50 -11.06 16.92
N ALA A 133 1.60 -12.05 16.85
CA ALA A 133 1.57 -12.97 15.72
C ALA A 133 1.35 -12.24 14.38
N PRO A 134 2.03 -12.64 13.30
CA PRO A 134 1.83 -12.09 11.95
C PRO A 134 0.41 -12.29 11.43
N ALA A 135 0.04 -11.47 10.45
CA ALA A 135 -1.25 -11.53 9.77
C ALA A 135 -1.63 -12.92 9.21
N TYR A 136 -0.66 -13.71 8.75
CA TYR A 136 -0.92 -15.08 8.27
C TYR A 136 -1.37 -16.06 9.38
N ASN A 137 -1.19 -15.70 10.64
CA ASN A 137 -1.69 -16.44 11.81
C ASN A 137 -2.97 -15.84 12.39
N ILE A 138 -3.64 -14.96 11.63
CA ILE A 138 -4.83 -14.22 12.08
C ILE A 138 -5.94 -14.41 11.07
N ILE A 139 -7.12 -14.80 11.55
CA ILE A 139 -8.32 -14.90 10.70
C ILE A 139 -9.10 -13.60 10.83
N PHE A 140 -9.35 -12.93 9.70
CA PHE A 140 -10.11 -11.68 9.64
C PHE A 140 -11.52 -11.91 9.09
N HIS A 141 -12.48 -11.21 9.67
CA HIS A 141 -13.86 -11.17 9.18
C HIS A 141 -14.44 -9.76 9.27
N PRO A 142 -15.39 -9.39 8.40
CA PRO A 142 -16.17 -8.18 8.60
C PRO A 142 -16.96 -8.26 9.91
N HIS A 143 -17.17 -7.11 10.56
CA HIS A 143 -17.88 -7.00 11.82
C HIS A 143 -18.93 -5.88 11.79
N GLY A 144 -20.18 -6.23 12.08
CA GLY A 144 -21.30 -5.28 12.09
C GLY A 144 -21.77 -4.92 10.69
N LYS A 145 -22.13 -3.65 10.47
CA LYS A 145 -22.62 -3.15 9.18
C LYS A 145 -21.51 -3.22 8.13
N GLN A 146 -21.80 -3.92 7.04
CA GLN A 146 -20.91 -3.99 5.88
C GLN A 146 -21.25 -2.87 4.91
N TYR A 147 -20.23 -2.10 4.54
CA TYR A 147 -20.31 -1.06 3.56
C TYR A 147 -19.73 -1.56 2.24
N TYR A 148 -20.29 -1.08 1.12
CA TYR A 148 -19.88 -1.45 -0.22
C TYR A 148 -19.55 -0.20 -1.02
N GLY A 149 -19.03 -0.40 -2.23
CA GLY A 149 -18.71 0.72 -3.11
C GLY A 149 -17.62 1.60 -2.53
N LYS A 150 -17.73 2.93 -2.68
CA LYS A 150 -16.77 3.91 -2.16
C LYS A 150 -16.64 3.91 -0.63
N HIS A 151 -17.65 3.42 0.08
CA HIS A 151 -17.70 3.41 1.55
C HIS A 151 -17.13 2.13 2.15
N TRP A 152 -16.60 1.19 1.34
CA TRP A 152 -16.19 -0.13 1.83
C TRP A 152 -15.17 -0.07 2.98
N VAL A 153 -14.30 0.94 3.00
CA VAL A 153 -13.29 1.19 4.05
C VAL A 153 -13.92 1.47 5.44
N GLU A 154 -15.19 1.87 5.49
CA GLU A 154 -15.93 2.07 6.74
C GLU A 154 -16.34 0.75 7.40
N THR A 155 -16.23 -0.37 6.68
CA THR A 155 -16.50 -1.70 7.23
C THR A 155 -15.49 -2.03 8.32
N LYS A 156 -15.97 -2.16 9.55
CA LYS A 156 -15.16 -2.61 10.68
C LYS A 156 -14.81 -4.08 10.52
N ILE A 157 -13.69 -4.49 11.07
CA ILE A 157 -13.26 -5.89 11.10
C ILE A 157 -13.25 -6.44 12.52
N ARG A 158 -13.34 -7.76 12.61
CA ARG A 158 -12.95 -8.55 13.78
C ARG A 158 -11.84 -9.49 13.34
N TYR A 159 -10.98 -9.86 14.27
CA TYR A 159 -10.01 -10.93 14.02
C TYR A 159 -9.93 -11.89 15.20
N SER A 160 -9.47 -13.11 14.89
CA SER A 160 -9.09 -14.12 15.87
C SER A 160 -7.67 -14.59 15.59
N CYS A 161 -6.80 -14.51 16.60
CA CYS A 161 -5.41 -14.98 16.51
C CYS A 161 -5.35 -16.50 16.70
N LEU A 162 -4.72 -17.22 15.78
CA LEU A 162 -4.59 -18.67 15.85
C LEU A 162 -3.61 -19.13 16.94
N VAL A 163 -2.66 -18.26 17.32
CA VAL A 163 -1.60 -18.54 18.30
C VAL A 163 -2.12 -18.32 19.73
N CYS A 164 -2.47 -17.09 20.11
CA CYS A 164 -2.90 -16.77 21.47
C CYS A 164 -4.42 -16.88 21.72
N LYS A 165 -5.21 -17.20 20.68
CA LYS A 165 -6.69 -17.29 20.73
C LYS A 165 -7.43 -15.99 21.04
N GLU A 166 -6.71 -14.86 21.16
CA GLU A 166 -7.33 -13.56 21.36
C GLU A 166 -8.25 -13.20 20.19
N THR A 167 -9.40 -12.63 20.51
CA THR A 167 -10.38 -12.15 19.54
C THR A 167 -10.69 -10.68 19.81
N VAL A 168 -10.41 -9.84 18.83
CA VAL A 168 -10.70 -8.40 18.89
C VAL A 168 -11.78 -8.07 17.87
N ARG A 169 -12.71 -7.19 18.22
CA ARG A 169 -13.91 -6.87 17.42
C ARG A 169 -14.05 -5.37 17.23
N GLY A 170 -14.71 -4.98 16.13
CA GLY A 170 -15.07 -3.59 15.87
C GLY A 170 -13.89 -2.67 15.54
N ILE A 171 -12.81 -3.24 14.96
CA ILE A 171 -11.62 -2.50 14.56
C ILE A 171 -11.96 -1.69 13.30
N SER A 172 -11.85 -0.38 13.39
CA SER A 172 -12.06 0.53 12.26
C SER A 172 -10.83 0.60 11.37
N CYS A 173 -11.03 0.92 10.09
CA CYS A 173 -9.91 1.27 9.20
C CYS A 173 -9.16 2.48 9.79
N PRO A 174 -7.82 2.42 9.91
CA PRO A 174 -7.04 3.57 10.31
C PRO A 174 -7.26 4.77 9.36
N THR A 175 -7.28 5.98 9.91
CA THR A 175 -7.64 7.21 9.18
C THR A 175 -6.60 7.62 8.13
N TRP A 176 -5.38 7.10 8.24
CA TRP A 176 -4.28 7.30 7.31
C TRP A 176 -4.28 6.32 6.13
N ILE A 177 -5.22 5.37 6.11
CA ILE A 177 -5.48 4.52 4.95
C ILE A 177 -6.61 5.13 4.14
N HIS A 178 -6.38 5.24 2.83
CA HIS A 178 -7.29 5.89 1.92
C HIS A 178 -7.78 4.91 0.86
N GLY A 179 -9.06 4.98 0.49
CA GLY A 179 -9.56 4.25 -0.68
C GLY A 179 -8.95 4.82 -1.98
N ALA A 180 -8.52 3.96 -2.89
CA ALA A 180 -8.07 4.38 -4.23
C ALA A 180 -9.26 4.86 -5.09
N ARG A 181 -9.02 5.79 -6.02
CA ARG A 181 -10.09 6.52 -6.74
C ARG A 181 -10.91 5.71 -7.76
N SER A 182 -10.35 4.64 -8.30
CA SER A 182 -10.94 3.92 -9.44
C SER A 182 -12.12 2.99 -9.05
N GLN A 183 -12.77 2.39 -10.04
CA GLN A 183 -14.03 1.66 -9.85
C GLN A 183 -13.90 0.30 -9.12
N ASN A 184 -12.71 -0.31 -9.07
CA ASN A 184 -12.51 -1.57 -8.37
C ASN A 184 -12.47 -1.37 -6.84
N TYR A 185 -13.43 -1.95 -6.14
CA TYR A 185 -13.52 -1.86 -4.69
C TYR A 185 -12.50 -2.78 -4.00
N GLY A 186 -12.00 -2.36 -2.82
CA GLY A 186 -10.98 -3.09 -2.07
C GLY A 186 -9.55 -2.59 -2.24
N ARG A 187 -9.29 -1.60 -3.10
CA ARG A 187 -7.95 -1.00 -3.23
C ARG A 187 -7.79 0.16 -2.26
N VAL A 188 -6.63 0.22 -1.64
CA VAL A 188 -6.24 1.26 -0.71
C VAL A 188 -4.88 1.80 -1.05
N TRP A 189 -4.58 2.98 -0.52
CA TRP A 189 -3.23 3.48 -0.46
C TRP A 189 -2.94 4.15 0.88
N TYR A 190 -1.66 4.22 1.20
CA TYR A 190 -1.14 4.88 2.39
C TYR A 190 0.30 5.37 2.15
N GLN A 191 0.77 6.27 3.00
CA GLN A 191 2.17 6.75 2.95
C GLN A 191 3.13 5.71 3.54
N TRP A 192 4.36 5.68 3.02
CA TRP A 192 5.40 4.78 3.50
C TRP A 192 6.75 5.50 3.65
N PRO A 193 7.56 5.19 4.68
CA PRO A 193 7.33 4.22 5.76
C PRO A 193 6.27 4.68 6.77
N LEU A 194 5.65 3.72 7.47
CA LEU A 194 4.69 4.02 8.54
C LEU A 194 5.37 4.68 9.74
N THR A 195 4.71 5.68 10.33
CA THR A 195 5.13 6.28 11.62
C THR A 195 4.94 5.29 12.78
N PRO A 196 5.58 5.51 13.94
CA PRO A 196 5.36 4.66 15.13
C PRO A 196 3.89 4.59 15.56
N GLU A 197 3.14 5.68 15.44
CA GLU A 197 1.70 5.73 15.72
C GLU A 197 0.94 4.81 14.77
N GLN A 198 1.20 4.92 13.47
CA GLN A 198 0.57 4.10 12.44
C GLN A 198 0.93 2.61 12.58
N GLN A 199 2.14 2.30 13.06
CA GLN A 199 2.56 0.93 13.38
C GLN A 199 1.75 0.36 14.56
N ARG A 200 1.53 1.16 15.61
CA ARG A 200 0.69 0.75 16.75
C ARG A 200 -0.77 0.52 16.35
N ASP A 201 -1.31 1.33 15.44
CA ASP A 201 -2.68 1.16 14.92
C ASP A 201 -2.92 -0.20 14.24
N ILE A 202 -1.85 -0.89 13.82
CA ILE A 202 -1.90 -2.19 13.15
C ILE A 202 -1.25 -3.30 14.00
N GLY A 203 -1.12 -3.03 15.29
CA GLY A 203 -0.70 -3.99 16.30
C GLY A 203 0.82 -4.19 16.42
N ILE A 204 1.65 -3.42 15.71
CA ILE A 204 3.12 -3.50 15.84
C ILE A 204 3.54 -2.69 17.06
N ILE A 205 4.07 -3.37 18.07
CA ILE A 205 4.58 -2.75 19.30
C ILE A 205 6.10 -2.83 19.26
N SER A 206 6.75 -1.69 19.07
CA SER A 206 8.22 -1.51 19.10
C SER A 206 8.71 -1.14 20.49
#